data_AF-A0A5C7FA27-F1
#
_entry.id   AF-A0A5C7FA27-F1
#
_cell.length_a   1.000
_cell.length_b   1.000
_cell.length_c   1.000
_cell.angle_alpha   90.00
_cell.angle_beta   90.00
_cell.angle_gamma   90.00
#
_symmetry.space_group_name_H-M   'P 1'
#
loop_
_entity.id
_entity.type
_entity.pdbx_description
1 polymer ?
#
loop_
_entity_poly.entity_id
_entity_poly.type
_entity_poly.pdbx_seq_one_letter_code
_entity_poly.pdbx_strand_id
1 'polypeptide(L)'
;MTQFLVHVLIRGAVLMAVLMGIAFFFNISLVNVMLVGGVLTAFFSYSGPGFNQLREGYTATASFGNYIPKQQEKQLPVSATFAASCLIVIVSIIASFIIVL
;
A
#
# COMPACT_ATOMS: atom_id res chain seq x y z
N MET A 1 16.86 3.13 9.66
CA MET A 1 15.50 3.01 10.25
C MET A 1 14.68 4.28 10.07
N THR A 2 15.23 5.47 10.32
CA THR A 2 14.54 6.77 10.12
C THR A 2 13.99 6.98 8.70
N GLN A 3 14.75 6.66 7.65
CA GLN A 3 14.27 6.80 6.27
C GLN A 3 13.08 5.88 5.94
N PHE A 4 13.08 4.65 6.45
CA PHE A 4 11.94 3.73 6.26
C PHE A 4 10.67 4.29 6.89
N LEU A 5 10.77 4.80 8.12
CA LEU A 5 9.64 5.39 8.84
C LEU A 5 9.09 6.64 8.13
N VAL A 6 9.96 7.50 7.60
CA VAL A 6 9.55 8.65 6.78
C VAL A 6 8.80 8.20 5.53
N HIS A 7 9.28 7.16 4.83
CA HIS A 7 8.57 6.62 3.67
C HIS A 7 7.22 6.00 4.02
N VAL A 8 7.09 5.34 5.17
CA VAL A 8 5.80 4.82 5.66
C VAL A 8 4.82 5.98 5.92
N LEU A 9 5.26 7.03 6.60
CA LEU A 9 4.42 8.20 6.90
C LEU A 9 3.95 8.91 5.64
N ILE A 10 4.86 9.20 4.70
CA ILE A 10 4.51 9.87 3.43
C ILE A 10 3.51 9.01 2.64
N ARG A 11 3.77 7.71 2.49
CA ARG A 11 2.88 6.81 1.75
C ARG A 11 1.53 6.64 2.45
N GLY A 12 1.52 6.58 3.77
CA GLY A 12 0.30 6.55 4.58
C GLY A 12 -0.55 7.82 4.40
N ALA A 13 0.07 9.00 4.41
CA ALA A 13 -0.62 10.27 4.19
C ALA A 13 -1.25 10.34 2.79
N VAL A 14 -0.52 9.93 1.75
CA VAL A 14 -1.05 9.86 0.38
C VAL A 14 -2.20 8.86 0.30
N LEU A 15 -2.07 7.67 0.90
CA LEU A 15 -3.13 6.67 0.91
C LEU A 15 -4.39 7.20 1.60
N MET A 16 -4.24 7.86 2.75
CA MET A 16 -5.35 8.47 3.47
C MET A 16 -6.06 9.54 2.64
N ALA A 17 -5.33 10.40 1.93
CA ALA A 17 -5.92 11.41 1.06
C ALA A 17 -6.77 10.77 -0.06
N VAL A 18 -6.27 9.70 -0.68
CA VAL A 18 -6.99 8.96 -1.72
C VAL A 18 -8.25 8.30 -1.16
N LEU A 19 -8.14 7.61 -0.03
CA LEU A 19 -9.28 6.94 0.62
C LEU A 19 -10.34 7.95 1.06
N MET A 20 -9.93 9.11 1.57
CA MET A 20 -10.84 10.20 1.93
C MET A 20 -11.54 10.77 0.71
N GLY A 21 -10.84 10.93 -0.43
CA GLY A 21 -11.44 11.32 -1.69
C GLY A 21 -12.50 10.33 -2.18
N ILE A 22 -12.22 9.02 -2.11
CA ILE A 22 -13.17 7.96 -2.45
C ILE A 22 -14.40 8.01 -1.53
N ALA A 23 -14.19 8.11 -0.22
CA ALA A 23 -15.28 8.19 0.75
C ALA A 23 -16.20 9.39 0.48
N PHE A 24 -15.63 10.56 0.18
CA PHE A 24 -16.39 11.76 -0.13
C PHE A 24 -17.15 11.65 -1.46
N PHE A 25 -16.50 11.13 -2.51
CA PHE A 25 -17.11 11.02 -3.83
C PHE A 25 -18.27 10.03 -3.88
N PHE A 26 -18.12 8.87 -3.21
CA PHE A 26 -19.15 7.83 -3.19
C PHE A 26 -20.13 7.96 -2.02
N ASN A 27 -19.94 8.94 -1.12
CA ASN A 27 -20.72 9.09 0.11
C ASN A 27 -20.79 7.80 0.93
N ILE A 28 -19.63 7.14 1.09
CA ILE A 28 -19.47 5.91 1.87
C ILE A 28 -18.73 6.26 3.16
N SER A 29 -19.07 5.58 4.25
CA SER A 29 -18.32 5.69 5.52
C SER A 29 -16.82 5.51 5.29
N LEU A 30 -16.03 6.48 5.76
CA LEU A 30 -14.57 6.48 5.64
C LEU A 30 -13.96 5.19 6.22
N VAL A 31 -14.54 4.65 7.29
CA VAL A 31 -14.07 3.41 7.93
C VAL A 31 -14.13 2.23 6.95
N ASN A 32 -15.24 2.11 6.21
CA ASN A 32 -15.43 1.01 5.25
C ASN A 32 -14.45 1.14 4.08
N VAL A 33 -14.24 2.35 3.59
CA VAL A 33 -13.28 2.63 2.51
C VAL A 33 -11.86 2.37 2.98
N MET A 34 -11.50 2.76 4.20
CA MET A 34 -10.19 2.49 4.79
C MET A 34 -9.95 0.99 4.99
N LEU A 35 -10.95 0.24 5.41
CA LEU A 35 -10.85 -1.21 5.59
C LEU A 35 -10.62 -1.91 4.25
N VAL A 36 -11.52 -1.72 3.29
CA VAL A 36 -11.46 -2.38 1.97
C VAL A 36 -10.23 -1.90 1.20
N GLY A 37 -10.02 -0.57 1.14
CA GLY A 37 -8.90 0.04 0.44
C GLY A 37 -7.56 -0.34 1.06
N GLY A 38 -7.45 -0.32 2.39
CA GLY A 38 -6.24 -0.73 3.12
C GLY A 38 -5.90 -2.22 2.92
N VAL A 39 -6.91 -3.10 2.87
CA VAL A 39 -6.71 -4.52 2.58
C VAL A 39 -6.23 -4.70 1.14
N LEU A 40 -6.90 -4.09 0.15
CA LEU A 40 -6.51 -4.17 -1.25
C LEU A 40 -5.08 -3.64 -1.46
N THR A 41 -4.75 -2.49 -0.87
CA THR A 41 -3.42 -1.89 -1.02
C THR A 41 -2.36 -2.73 -0.30
N ALA A 42 -2.69 -3.37 0.82
CA ALA A 42 -1.80 -4.34 1.47
C ALA A 42 -1.56 -5.56 0.56
N PHE A 43 -2.60 -6.12 -0.06
CA PHE A 43 -2.47 -7.24 -1.01
C PHE A 43 -1.56 -6.90 -2.19
N PHE A 44 -1.75 -5.74 -2.83
CA PHE A 44 -0.90 -5.32 -3.96
C PHE A 44 0.49 -4.83 -3.54
N SER A 45 0.65 -4.35 -2.31
CA SER A 45 1.95 -3.90 -1.79
C SER A 45 2.79 -5.02 -1.19
N TYR A 46 2.19 -6.20 -0.98
CA TYR A 46 2.89 -7.39 -0.54
C TYR A 46 3.78 -7.89 -1.69
N SER A 47 5.04 -7.46 -1.68
CA SER A 47 6.07 -7.86 -2.62
C SER A 47 6.60 -9.26 -2.32
N GLY A 48 5.70 -10.25 -2.29
CA GLY A 48 6.10 -11.65 -2.32
C GLY A 48 6.82 -11.98 -3.63
N PRO A 49 7.52 -13.13 -3.71
CA PRO A 49 8.33 -13.51 -4.87
C PRO A 49 7.58 -13.41 -6.23
N GLY A 50 6.26 -13.66 -6.25
CA GLY A 50 5.44 -13.56 -7.46
C GLY A 50 5.10 -12.13 -7.93
N PHE A 51 4.99 -11.15 -7.02
CA PHE A 51 4.65 -9.77 -7.41
C PHE A 51 5.85 -9.03 -7.99
N ASN A 52 7.06 -9.36 -7.51
CA ASN A 52 8.30 -8.86 -8.09
C ASN A 52 8.49 -9.33 -9.54
N GLN A 53 8.07 -10.56 -9.86
CA GLN A 53 8.12 -11.08 -11.24
C GLN A 53 7.15 -10.35 -12.17
N LEU A 54 5.94 -10.01 -11.70
CA LEU A 54 4.99 -9.21 -12.48
C LEU A 54 5.49 -7.79 -12.72
N ARG A 55 6.11 -7.18 -11.71
CA ARG A 55 6.69 -5.83 -11.84
C ARG A 55 7.89 -5.83 -12.79
N GLU A 56 8.79 -6.80 -12.65
CA GLU A 56 9.93 -6.98 -13.55
C GLU A 56 9.49 -7.27 -14.99
N GLY A 57 8.48 -8.12 -15.17
CA GLY A 57 7.87 -8.41 -16.48
C GLY A 57 7.25 -7.16 -17.12
N TYR A 58 6.51 -6.36 -16.36
CA TYR A 58 5.98 -5.08 -16.84
C TYR A 58 7.10 -4.11 -17.24
N THR A 59 8.13 -3.95 -16.40
CA THR A 59 9.27 -3.08 -16.73
C THR A 59 10.08 -3.60 -17.92
N ALA A 60 10.26 -4.91 -18.07
CA ALA A 60 10.96 -5.50 -19.21
C ALA A 60 10.18 -5.28 -20.52
N THR A 61 8.86 -5.38 -20.47
CA THR A 61 7.97 -5.12 -21.61
C THR A 61 7.96 -3.62 -21.96
N ALA A 62 7.90 -2.75 -20.96
CA ALA A 62 7.95 -1.30 -21.14
C ALA A 62 9.32 -0.79 -21.63
N SER A 63 10.40 -1.53 -21.37
CA SER A 63 11.77 -1.18 -21.78
C SER A 63 12.16 -1.73 -23.15
N PHE A 64 11.23 -2.36 -23.89
CA PHE A 64 11.50 -3.00 -25.19
C PHE A 64 12.75 -3.91 -25.17
N GLY A 65 12.94 -4.68 -24.09
CA GLY A 65 14.06 -5.62 -23.94
C GLY A 65 15.38 -5.02 -23.45
N ASN A 66 15.47 -3.71 -23.21
CA ASN A 66 16.69 -3.06 -22.70
C ASN A 66 16.78 -3.00 -21.16
N TYR A 67 15.94 -3.77 -20.45
CA TYR A 67 15.91 -3.81 -18.98
C TYR A 67 16.94 -4.81 -18.45
N ILE A 68 17.92 -4.30 -17.70
CA ILE A 68 18.83 -5.14 -16.91
C ILE A 68 18.21 -5.29 -15.52
N PRO A 69 17.80 -6.51 -15.10
CA PRO A 69 17.21 -6.71 -13.78
C PRO A 69 18.27 -6.36 -12.72
N LYS A 70 17.93 -5.42 -11.83
CA LYS A 70 18.77 -5.12 -10.68
C LYS A 70 18.83 -6.37 -9.81
N GLN A 71 20.02 -6.98 -9.70
CA GLN A 71 20.26 -8.07 -8.76
C GLN A 71 19.73 -7.68 -7.39
N GLN A 72 18.90 -8.56 -6.84
CA GLN A 72 18.16 -8.50 -5.58
C GLN A 72 18.85 -7.61 -4.53
N GLU A 73 18.57 -6.31 -4.59
CA GLU A 73 18.98 -5.36 -3.57
C GLU A 73 18.16 -5.69 -2.34
N LYS A 74 18.76 -6.49 -1.43
CA LYS A 74 18.32 -6.89 -0.09
C LYS A 74 16.93 -6.37 0.23
N GLN A 75 15.93 -7.01 -0.35
CA GLN A 75 14.56 -6.51 -0.26
C GLN A 75 14.18 -6.57 1.20
N LEU A 76 13.91 -5.42 1.80
CA LEU A 76 13.24 -5.38 3.09
C LEU A 76 12.03 -6.30 2.96
N PRO A 77 11.85 -7.28 3.87
CA PRO A 77 10.78 -8.27 3.75
C PRO A 77 9.38 -7.62 3.71
N VAL A 78 9.31 -6.34 4.04
CA VAL A 78 8.09 -5.53 4.09
C VAL A 78 8.30 -4.20 3.36
N SER A 79 7.49 -3.96 2.32
CA SER A 79 7.40 -2.66 1.65
C SER A 79 6.84 -1.59 2.60
N ALA A 80 7.35 -0.36 2.53
CA ALA A 80 6.80 0.78 3.29
C ALA A 80 5.31 1.04 2.98
N THR A 81 4.85 0.72 1.75
CA THR A 81 3.43 0.83 1.38
C THR A 81 2.60 -0.24 2.07
N PHE A 82 3.15 -1.45 2.23
CA PHE A 82 2.49 -2.54 2.95
C PHE A 82 2.33 -2.17 4.42
N ALA A 83 3.41 -1.70 5.07
CA ALA A 83 3.36 -1.25 6.45
C ALA A 83 2.33 -0.12 6.67
N ALA A 84 2.29 0.87 5.77
CA ALA A 84 1.30 1.94 5.81
C ALA A 84 -0.14 1.41 5.64
N SER A 85 -0.36 0.46 4.72
CA SER A 85 -1.67 -0.16 4.49
C SER A 85 -2.14 -0.94 5.71
N CYS A 86 -1.26 -1.73 6.34
CA CYS A 86 -1.58 -2.45 7.58
C CYS A 86 -1.94 -1.49 8.72
N LEU A 87 -1.22 -0.38 8.87
CA LEU A 87 -1.56 0.64 9.88
C LEU A 87 -2.96 1.21 9.63
N ILE A 88 -3.31 1.50 8.37
CA ILE A 88 -4.63 2.01 8.01
C ILE A 88 -5.73 0.98 8.30
N VAL A 89 -5.49 -0.31 8.02
CA VAL A 89 -6.42 -1.38 8.38
C VAL A 89 -6.59 -1.46 9.90
N ILE A 90 -5.52 -1.44 10.68
CA ILE A 90 -5.59 -1.49 12.15
C ILE A 90 -6.36 -0.29 12.70
N VAL A 91 -6.07 0.92 12.21
CA VAL A 91 -6.79 2.15 12.58
C VAL A 91 -8.26 2.05 12.21
N SER A 92 -8.60 1.51 11.04
CA SER A 92 -9.99 1.33 10.61
C SER A 92 -10.76 0.37 11.51
N ILE A 93 -10.13 -0.72 11.95
CA ILE A 93 -10.73 -1.68 12.89
C ILE A 93 -11.02 -1.01 14.23
N ILE A 94 -10.04 -0.28 14.77
CA ILE A 94 -10.21 0.46 16.05
C ILE A 94 -11.31 1.52 15.91
N ALA A 95 -11.30 2.29 14.82
CA ALA A 95 -12.31 3.30 14.55
C ALA A 95 -13.71 2.68 14.39
N SER A 96 -13.81 1.48 13.82
CA SER A 96 -15.07 0.74 13.74
C SER A 96 -15.66 0.43 15.11
N PHE A 97 -14.84 0.12 16.13
CA PHE A 97 -15.34 -0.12 17.48
C PHE A 97 -15.77 1.16 18.21
N ILE A 98 -15.13 2.30 17.89
CA ILE A 98 -15.44 3.59 18.52
C ILE A 98 -16.69 4.23 17.88
N ILE A 99 -16.87 4.10 16.57
CA ILE A 99 -18.00 4.72 15.84
C ILE A 99 -19.30 3.93 16.01
N VAL A 100 -19.21 2.63 16.34
CA VAL A 100 -20.38 1.75 16.55
C VAL A 100 -20.89 1.80 18.00
N LEU A 101 -20.13 2.39 18.94
CA LEU A 101 -20.55 2.62 20.33
C LEU A 101 -21.26 3.98 20.47
#